data_AF-A0A0N0DAU3-F1
#
_entry.id   AF-A0A0N0DAU3-F1
#
_cell.length_a   1.000
_cell.length_b   1.000
_cell.length_c   1.000
_cell.angle_alpha   90.00
_cell.angle_beta   90.00
_cell.angle_gamma   90.00
#
_symmetry.space_group_name_H-M   'P 1'
#
loop_
_entity.id
_entity.type
_entity.pdbx_description
1 polymer ?
#
loop_
_entity_poly.entity_id
_entity_poly.type
_entity_poly.pdbx_seq_one_letter_code
_entity_poly.pdbx_strand_id
1 'polypeptide(L)'
;MSAMASSIIYQLKSVLQGTEALEVSLSEVHLSQEARTELDMIADKFRALAIMIEKKTQSFKPQRMDEIWEKSKERREKAERALTNILTQNKLPDLRVFRKNLTTIFDGPAKYQHDSNGMKSKKVATEKRCERLQQLSADGIVSWSIAYPSCSWAGGAMSNIFDCLLEDIEPNDALDWPPEMSEVLKELQGKSLQGNKAFDKLVEG
;
A
#
# COMPACT_ATOMS: atom_id res chain seq x y z
N MET A 1 31.80 -12.04 -1.74
CA MET A 1 30.76 -13.00 -1.33
C MET A 1 31.44 -14.16 -0.62
N SER A 2 30.96 -14.63 0.54
CA SER A 2 31.58 -15.77 1.24
C SER A 2 31.51 -17.04 0.39
N ALA A 3 32.56 -17.87 0.37
CA ALA A 3 32.60 -19.14 -0.38
C ALA A 3 31.41 -20.06 -0.04
N MET A 4 30.94 -20.00 1.20
CA MET A 4 29.76 -20.73 1.67
C MET A 4 28.45 -20.18 1.04
N ALA A 5 28.31 -18.86 0.90
CA ALA A 5 27.14 -18.25 0.28
C ALA A 5 27.07 -18.57 -1.22
N SER A 6 28.20 -18.55 -1.92
CA SER A 6 28.26 -18.92 -3.34
C SER A 6 27.90 -20.39 -3.57
N SER A 7 28.33 -21.29 -2.67
CA SER A 7 27.96 -22.71 -2.73
C SER A 7 26.47 -22.93 -2.53
N ILE A 8 25.85 -22.25 -1.54
CA ILE A 8 24.40 -22.34 -1.29
C ILE A 8 23.60 -21.83 -2.50
N ILE A 9 23.99 -20.69 -3.07
CA ILE A 9 23.32 -20.12 -4.25
C ILE A 9 23.41 -21.07 -5.45
N TYR A 10 24.58 -21.70 -5.67
CA TYR A 10 24.75 -22.67 -6.76
C TYR A 10 23.84 -23.89 -6.58
N GLN A 11 23.76 -24.44 -5.36
CA GLN A 11 22.87 -25.56 -5.05
C GLN A 11 21.39 -25.20 -5.27
N LEU A 12 20.94 -24.03 -4.79
CA LEU A 12 19.56 -23.57 -4.99
C LEU A 12 19.21 -23.38 -6.47
N LYS A 13 20.15 -22.84 -7.27
CA LYS A 13 19.96 -22.72 -8.73
C LYS A 13 19.82 -24.09 -9.41
N SER A 14 20.61 -25.07 -9.01
CA SER A 14 20.52 -26.42 -9.57
C SER A 14 19.18 -27.10 -9.23
N VAL A 15 18.66 -26.90 -8.02
CA VAL A 15 17.35 -27.43 -7.61
C VAL A 15 16.22 -26.74 -8.37
N LEU A 16 16.30 -25.42 -8.55
CA LEU A 16 15.32 -24.65 -9.31
C LEU A 16 15.24 -25.13 -10.75
N GLN A 17 16.38 -25.24 -11.44
CA GLN A 17 16.45 -25.73 -12.82
C GLN A 17 15.89 -27.16 -12.97
N GLY A 18 16.18 -28.04 -12.00
CA GLY A 18 15.62 -29.39 -11.98
C GLY A 18 14.10 -29.40 -11.79
N THR A 19 13.56 -28.44 -11.04
CA THR A 19 12.12 -28.32 -10.78
C THR A 19 11.38 -27.70 -11.96
N GLU A 20 11.94 -26.68 -12.60
CA GLU A 20 11.42 -26.06 -13.84
C GLU A 20 11.31 -27.09 -14.98
N ALA A 21 12.29 -27.99 -15.10
CA ALA A 21 12.25 -29.06 -16.10
C ALA A 21 11.10 -30.08 -15.91
N LEU A 22 10.54 -30.19 -14.70
CA LEU A 22 9.44 -31.11 -14.38
C LEU A 22 8.06 -30.52 -14.66
N GLU A 23 7.95 -29.20 -14.91
CA GLU A 23 6.69 -28.50 -15.14
C GLU A 23 5.91 -29.10 -16.32
N VAL A 24 6.60 -29.40 -17.42
CA VAL A 24 6.03 -30.04 -18.62
C VAL A 24 5.57 -31.47 -18.32
N SER A 25 6.30 -32.22 -17.49
CA SER A 25 5.94 -33.60 -17.14
C SER A 25 4.75 -33.69 -16.17
N LEU A 26 4.56 -32.68 -15.32
CA LEU A 26 3.45 -32.64 -14.36
C LEU A 26 2.10 -32.30 -15.01
N SER A 27 2.10 -31.55 -16.11
CA SER A 27 0.87 -31.17 -16.82
C SER A 27 0.28 -32.30 -17.67
N GLU A 28 1.09 -33.29 -18.06
CA GLU A 28 0.70 -34.40 -18.95
C GLU A 28 0.31 -35.69 -18.20
N VAL A 29 0.53 -35.76 -16.88
CA VAL A 29 0.33 -36.99 -16.09
C VAL A 29 -1.00 -36.99 -15.32
N HIS A 30 -1.79 -38.06 -15.48
CA HIS A 30 -2.92 -38.33 -14.60
C HIS A 30 -2.44 -38.87 -13.24
N LEU A 31 -2.60 -38.05 -12.21
CA LEU A 31 -2.15 -38.37 -10.84
C LEU A 31 -3.22 -39.14 -10.05
N SER A 32 -2.80 -40.24 -9.41
CA SER A 32 -3.58 -40.95 -8.38
C SER A 32 -3.75 -40.10 -7.12
N GLN A 33 -4.70 -40.45 -6.26
CA GLN A 33 -4.94 -39.70 -5.02
C GLN A 33 -3.74 -39.71 -4.06
N GLU A 34 -3.03 -40.83 -4.00
CA GLU A 34 -1.80 -40.98 -3.20
C GLU A 34 -0.68 -40.10 -3.75
N ALA A 35 -0.48 -40.09 -5.08
CA ALA A 35 0.51 -39.24 -5.73
C ALA A 35 0.20 -37.74 -5.56
N ARG A 36 -1.08 -37.34 -5.57
CA ARG A 36 -1.48 -35.94 -5.28
C ARG A 36 -1.12 -35.54 -3.85
N THR A 37 -1.38 -36.41 -2.89
CA THR A 37 -1.08 -36.15 -1.48
C THR A 37 0.42 -35.97 -1.25
N GLU A 38 1.24 -36.81 -1.88
CA GLU A 38 2.70 -36.67 -1.84
C GLU A 38 3.18 -35.38 -2.52
N LEU A 39 2.60 -35.01 -3.67
CA LEU A 39 2.94 -33.76 -4.35
C LEU A 39 2.54 -32.52 -3.52
N ASP A 40 1.40 -32.54 -2.84
CA ASP A 40 0.99 -31.49 -1.92
C ASP A 40 1.98 -31.34 -0.75
N MET A 41 2.40 -32.47 -0.15
CA MET A 41 3.44 -32.47 0.89
C MET A 41 4.78 -31.92 0.40
N ILE A 42 5.17 -32.24 -0.83
CA ILE A 42 6.39 -31.71 -1.46
C ILE A 42 6.25 -30.19 -1.68
N ALA A 43 5.11 -29.72 -2.20
CA ALA A 43 4.84 -28.30 -2.41
C ALA A 43 4.88 -27.50 -1.10
N ASP A 44 4.33 -28.05 -0.01
CA ASP A 44 4.38 -27.42 1.31
C ASP A 44 5.81 -27.27 1.83
N LYS A 45 6.67 -28.28 1.61
CA LYS A 45 8.09 -28.20 1.97
C LYS A 45 8.84 -27.15 1.17
N PHE A 46 8.57 -27.04 -0.14
CA PHE A 46 9.14 -25.96 -0.97
C PHE A 46 8.70 -24.59 -0.48
N ARG A 47 7.42 -24.42 -0.13
CA ARG A 47 6.90 -23.16 0.42
C ARG A 47 7.58 -22.80 1.75
N ALA A 48 7.77 -23.76 2.65
CA ALA A 48 8.47 -23.55 3.90
C ALA A 48 9.94 -23.14 3.70
N LEU A 49 10.62 -23.72 2.71
CA LEU A 49 11.99 -23.37 2.34
C LEU A 49 12.06 -21.96 1.73
N ALA A 50 11.13 -21.58 0.85
CA ALA A 50 11.04 -20.24 0.30
C ALA A 50 10.90 -19.19 1.40
N ILE A 51 9.98 -19.41 2.36
CA ILE A 51 9.81 -18.55 3.55
C ILE A 51 11.11 -18.43 4.36
N MET A 52 11.85 -19.52 4.52
CA MET A 52 13.12 -19.52 5.25
C MET A 52 14.19 -18.68 4.52
N ILE A 53 14.30 -18.82 3.20
CA ILE A 53 15.21 -18.05 2.36
C ILE A 53 14.87 -16.57 2.47
N GLU A 54 13.60 -16.21 2.28
CA GLU A 54 13.11 -14.85 2.37
C GLU A 54 13.34 -14.21 3.74
N LYS A 55 13.18 -14.97 4.84
CA LYS A 55 13.52 -14.50 6.19
C LYS A 55 15.01 -14.21 6.33
N LYS A 56 15.86 -15.05 5.72
CA LYS A 56 17.32 -14.90 5.76
C LYS A 56 17.81 -13.72 4.93
N THR A 57 17.14 -13.43 3.82
CA THR A 57 17.42 -12.28 2.93
C THR A 57 16.68 -11.02 3.35
N GLN A 58 15.91 -11.05 4.44
CA GLN A 58 15.07 -9.95 4.93
C GLN A 58 13.99 -9.50 3.93
N SER A 59 13.63 -10.36 2.97
CA SER A 59 12.61 -10.10 1.94
C SER A 59 11.26 -10.75 2.23
N PHE A 60 11.10 -11.41 3.38
CA PHE A 60 9.87 -12.13 3.75
C PHE A 60 8.67 -11.19 3.96
N LYS A 61 7.60 -11.44 3.22
CA LYS A 61 6.27 -10.85 3.42
C LYS A 61 5.26 -11.97 3.75
N PRO A 62 4.58 -11.96 4.91
CA PRO A 62 3.72 -13.08 5.31
C PRO A 62 2.46 -13.19 4.44
N GLN A 63 2.01 -14.43 4.14
CA GLN A 63 0.84 -14.84 3.33
C GLN A 63 -0.49 -14.09 3.60
N ARG A 64 -0.67 -13.48 4.77
CA ARG A 64 -1.79 -12.56 5.05
C ARG A 64 -1.74 -11.30 4.17
N MET A 65 -0.56 -10.88 3.72
CA MET A 65 -0.37 -9.79 2.77
C MET A 65 -0.90 -10.12 1.38
N ASP A 66 -0.83 -11.37 0.90
CA ASP A 66 -1.31 -11.72 -0.44
C ASP A 66 -2.83 -11.58 -0.58
N GLU A 67 -3.58 -12.04 0.44
CA GLU A 67 -5.03 -11.84 0.46
C GLU A 67 -5.43 -10.36 0.61
N ILE A 68 -4.69 -9.60 1.41
CA ILE A 68 -4.92 -8.15 1.56
C ILE A 68 -4.57 -7.44 0.26
N TRP A 69 -3.48 -7.83 -0.39
CA TRP A 69 -3.02 -7.31 -1.66
C TRP A 69 -4.04 -7.55 -2.76
N GLU A 70 -4.62 -8.75 -2.82
CA GLU A 70 -5.70 -9.06 -3.76
C GLU A 70 -6.98 -8.29 -3.42
N LYS A 71 -7.39 -8.24 -2.14
CA LYS A 71 -8.56 -7.43 -1.70
C LYS A 71 -8.37 -5.93 -1.93
N SER A 72 -7.13 -5.45 -2.01
CA SER A 72 -6.80 -4.04 -2.28
C SER A 72 -6.76 -3.70 -3.77
N LYS A 73 -6.71 -4.69 -4.66
CA LYS A 73 -6.45 -4.53 -6.10
C LYS A 73 -7.33 -3.49 -6.78
N GLU A 74 -8.65 -3.58 -6.62
CA GLU A 74 -9.59 -2.63 -7.22
C GLU A 74 -9.29 -1.17 -6.80
N ARG A 75 -8.87 -0.97 -5.55
CA ARG A 75 -8.55 0.35 -5.01
C ARG A 75 -7.22 0.87 -5.54
N ARG A 76 -6.21 0.01 -5.67
CA ARG A 76 -4.92 0.36 -6.27
C ARG A 76 -5.08 0.72 -7.74
N GLU A 77 -5.75 -0.11 -8.52
CA GLU A 77 -6.02 0.18 -9.94
C GLU A 77 -6.83 1.47 -10.14
N LYS A 78 -7.78 1.76 -9.24
CA LYS A 78 -8.54 3.02 -9.29
C LYS A 78 -7.67 4.22 -8.95
N ALA A 79 -6.79 4.09 -7.96
CA ALA A 79 -5.82 5.13 -7.59
C ALA A 79 -4.86 5.41 -8.74
N GLU A 80 -4.25 4.36 -9.30
CA GLU A 80 -3.34 4.46 -10.45
C GLU A 80 -4.00 5.17 -11.64
N ARG A 81 -5.23 4.79 -12.00
CA ARG A 81 -5.99 5.48 -13.05
C ARG A 81 -6.24 6.95 -12.73
N ALA A 82 -6.59 7.27 -11.49
CA ALA A 82 -6.84 8.66 -11.09
C ALA A 82 -5.56 9.50 -11.17
N LEU A 83 -4.44 8.99 -10.65
CA LEU A 83 -3.14 9.66 -10.68
C LEU A 83 -2.62 9.82 -12.11
N THR A 84 -2.65 8.74 -12.90
CA THR A 84 -2.24 8.77 -14.31
C THR A 84 -3.06 9.79 -15.10
N ASN A 85 -4.38 9.85 -14.90
CA ASN A 85 -5.21 10.83 -15.58
C ASN A 85 -4.82 12.27 -15.22
N ILE A 86 -4.49 12.55 -13.96
CA ILE A 86 -4.11 13.89 -13.52
C ILE A 86 -2.75 14.29 -14.09
N LEU A 87 -1.77 13.38 -14.04
CA LEU A 87 -0.43 13.63 -14.56
C LEU A 87 -0.43 13.79 -16.09
N THR A 88 -1.26 13.02 -16.80
CA THR A 88 -1.35 13.10 -18.28
C THR A 88 -2.21 14.27 -18.78
N GLN A 89 -3.31 14.58 -18.10
CA GLN A 89 -4.21 15.68 -18.49
C GLN A 89 -3.81 17.01 -17.86
N ASN A 90 -2.87 17.00 -16.93
CA ASN A 90 -2.41 18.13 -16.14
C ASN A 90 -3.56 18.92 -15.48
N LYS A 91 -4.55 18.19 -14.93
CA LYS A 91 -5.77 18.79 -14.37
C LYS A 91 -6.36 17.95 -13.24
N LEU A 92 -6.80 18.58 -12.16
CA LEU A 92 -7.45 17.89 -11.04
C LEU A 92 -8.99 17.86 -11.20
N PRO A 93 -9.62 16.68 -11.37
CA PRO A 93 -11.05 16.60 -11.64
C PRO A 93 -11.95 16.91 -10.43
N ASP A 94 -11.52 16.63 -9.19
CA ASP A 94 -12.32 16.91 -7.98
C ASP A 94 -11.49 17.53 -6.85
N LEU A 95 -11.41 18.86 -6.87
CA LEU A 95 -10.76 19.66 -5.83
C LEU A 95 -11.45 19.53 -4.45
N ARG A 96 -12.72 19.09 -4.37
CA ARG A 96 -13.43 18.97 -3.09
C ARG A 96 -12.94 17.76 -2.31
N VAL A 97 -12.72 16.64 -2.99
CA VAL A 97 -12.14 15.44 -2.37
C VAL A 97 -10.72 15.72 -1.89
N PHE A 98 -9.90 16.35 -2.74
CA PHE A 98 -8.53 16.72 -2.40
C PHE A 98 -8.44 17.61 -1.17
N ARG A 99 -9.18 18.74 -1.15
CA ARG A 99 -9.25 19.64 0.01
C ARG A 99 -9.71 18.91 1.26
N LYS A 100 -10.80 18.14 1.17
CA LYS A 100 -11.34 17.42 2.33
C LYS A 100 -10.38 16.40 2.89
N ASN A 101 -9.63 15.70 2.02
CA ASN A 101 -8.62 14.75 2.45
C ASN A 101 -7.48 15.45 3.19
N LEU A 102 -6.92 16.52 2.62
CA LEU A 102 -5.86 17.30 3.28
C LEU A 102 -6.33 17.82 4.64
N THR A 103 -7.50 18.47 4.71
CA THR A 103 -8.05 18.92 6.00
C THR A 103 -8.20 17.77 6.98
N THR A 104 -8.72 16.62 6.55
CA THR A 104 -8.89 15.45 7.44
C THR A 104 -7.53 14.91 7.91
N ILE A 105 -6.52 14.87 7.05
CA ILE A 105 -5.17 14.39 7.39
C ILE A 105 -4.52 15.30 8.43
N PHE A 106 -4.61 16.62 8.26
CA PHE A 106 -3.85 17.56 9.09
C PHE A 106 -4.60 18.06 10.33
N ASP A 107 -5.92 18.17 10.30
CA ASP A 107 -6.74 18.56 11.48
C ASP A 107 -7.32 17.36 12.23
N GLY A 108 -7.33 16.18 11.60
CA GLY A 108 -7.98 14.99 12.13
C GLY A 108 -9.52 15.05 12.07
N PRO A 109 -10.20 14.07 12.68
CA PRO A 109 -11.66 14.06 12.71
C PRO A 109 -12.21 15.06 13.74
N ALA A 110 -13.23 15.83 13.35
CA ALA A 110 -13.96 16.71 14.27
C ALA A 110 -14.54 15.90 15.45
N LYS A 111 -14.37 16.37 16.68
CA LYS A 111 -14.86 15.73 17.92
C LYS A 111 -16.11 16.45 18.43
N TYR A 112 -17.13 15.71 18.83
CA TYR A 112 -18.38 16.28 19.36
C TYR A 112 -18.72 15.69 20.72
N GLN A 113 -19.30 16.51 21.60
CA GLN A 113 -19.61 16.12 22.98
C GLN A 113 -20.57 14.91 23.07
N HIS A 114 -21.46 14.76 22.09
CA HIS A 114 -22.48 13.71 22.04
C HIS A 114 -22.11 12.53 21.15
N ASP A 115 -20.84 12.38 20.78
CA ASP A 115 -20.39 11.21 20.01
C ASP A 115 -20.70 9.91 20.77
N SER A 116 -21.36 8.96 20.10
CA SER A 116 -21.51 7.61 20.62
C SER A 116 -20.16 6.93 20.81
N ASN A 117 -20.09 5.89 21.64
CA ASN A 117 -18.85 5.12 21.84
C ASN A 117 -18.29 4.57 20.51
N GLY A 118 -19.17 4.12 19.60
CA GLY A 118 -18.77 3.68 18.26
C GLY A 118 -18.17 4.82 17.43
N MET A 119 -18.72 6.03 17.49
CA MET A 119 -18.17 7.20 16.80
C MET A 119 -16.81 7.60 17.39
N LYS A 120 -16.66 7.58 18.71
CA LYS A 120 -15.37 7.86 19.37
C LYS A 120 -14.28 6.87 18.91
N SER A 121 -14.57 5.57 18.90
CA SER A 121 -13.63 4.55 18.42
C SER A 121 -13.23 4.77 16.95
N LYS A 122 -14.20 5.12 16.10
CA LYS A 122 -13.94 5.47 14.70
C LYS A 122 -13.04 6.69 14.54
N LYS A 123 -13.24 7.72 15.37
CA LYS A 123 -12.39 8.93 15.37
C LYS A 123 -10.97 8.62 15.81
N VAL A 124 -10.79 7.83 16.87
CA VAL A 124 -9.45 7.38 17.30
C VAL A 124 -8.74 6.58 16.19
N ALA A 125 -9.47 5.71 15.48
CA ALA A 125 -8.90 4.99 14.35
C ALA A 125 -8.51 5.93 13.19
N THR A 126 -9.31 6.95 12.91
CA THR A 126 -8.96 7.99 11.92
C THR A 126 -7.73 8.78 12.34
N GLU A 127 -7.62 9.20 13.60
CA GLU A 127 -6.46 9.95 14.11
C GLU A 127 -5.15 9.20 13.88
N LYS A 128 -5.12 7.90 14.22
CA LYS A 128 -3.95 7.04 13.98
C LYS A 128 -3.60 6.94 12.49
N ARG A 129 -4.58 6.98 11.60
CA ARG A 129 -4.36 6.97 10.15
C ARG A 129 -3.82 8.30 9.65
N CYS A 130 -4.35 9.40 10.17
CA CYS A 130 -3.84 10.73 9.89
C CYS A 130 -2.37 10.86 10.29
N GLU A 131 -2.00 10.39 11.49
CA GLU A 131 -0.61 10.34 11.94
C GLU A 131 0.30 9.56 10.98
N ARG A 132 -0.17 8.42 10.46
CA ARG A 132 0.57 7.58 9.50
C ARG A 132 0.67 8.25 8.12
N LEU A 133 -0.38 8.92 7.66
CA LEU A 133 -0.38 9.65 6.39
C LEU A 133 0.58 10.85 6.43
N GLN A 134 0.67 11.55 7.56
CA GLN A 134 1.63 12.64 7.74
C GLN A 134 3.11 12.19 7.73
N GLN A 135 3.38 10.87 7.71
CA GLN A 135 4.74 10.31 7.60
C GLN A 135 5.15 9.98 6.16
N LEU A 136 4.26 10.08 5.18
CA LEU A 136 4.58 9.92 3.76
C LEU A 136 5.40 11.11 3.24
N SER A 137 6.00 10.98 2.05
CA SER A 137 6.54 12.14 1.33
C SER A 137 5.43 13.13 0.95
N ALA A 138 5.82 14.34 0.54
CA ALA A 138 4.89 15.33 0.01
C ALA A 138 4.05 14.76 -1.15
N ASP A 139 4.72 14.09 -2.10
CA ASP A 139 4.05 13.46 -3.23
C ASP A 139 3.17 12.28 -2.81
N GLY A 140 3.56 11.51 -1.80
CA GLY A 140 2.72 10.46 -1.21
C GLY A 140 1.44 11.01 -0.57
N ILE A 141 1.54 12.12 0.18
CA ILE A 141 0.38 12.79 0.81
C ILE A 141 -0.57 13.34 -0.27
N VAL A 142 -0.01 13.97 -1.31
CA VAL A 142 -0.80 14.49 -2.44
C VAL A 142 -1.48 13.33 -3.18
N SER A 143 -0.73 12.28 -3.51
CA SER A 143 -1.24 11.07 -4.20
C SER A 143 -2.38 10.43 -3.43
N TRP A 144 -2.23 10.23 -2.12
CA TRP A 144 -3.29 9.71 -1.26
C TRP A 144 -4.54 10.61 -1.26
N SER A 145 -4.32 11.92 -1.14
CA SER A 145 -5.39 12.92 -1.07
C SER A 145 -6.22 13.00 -2.34
N ILE A 146 -5.67 12.55 -3.46
CA ILE A 146 -6.37 12.41 -4.75
C ILE A 146 -7.06 11.05 -4.83
N ALA A 147 -6.33 9.97 -4.52
CA ALA A 147 -6.74 8.60 -4.81
C ALA A 147 -7.89 8.10 -3.94
N TYR A 148 -7.88 8.45 -2.65
CA TYR A 148 -8.75 7.82 -1.66
C TYR A 148 -9.59 8.85 -0.91
N PRO A 149 -10.89 9.00 -1.23
CA PRO A 149 -11.77 9.92 -0.50
C PRO A 149 -11.85 9.56 0.99
N SER A 150 -11.91 10.56 1.88
CA SER A 150 -11.88 10.32 3.33
C SER A 150 -13.03 9.45 3.84
N CYS A 151 -14.18 9.43 3.17
CA CYS A 151 -15.25 8.49 3.52
C CYS A 151 -14.87 7.02 3.34
N SER A 152 -13.85 6.73 2.52
CA SER A 152 -13.40 5.37 2.25
C SER A 152 -12.40 4.85 3.27
N TRP A 153 -11.62 5.72 3.93
CA TRP A 153 -10.57 5.34 4.87
C TRP A 153 -10.74 5.93 6.28
N ALA A 154 -11.43 7.05 6.46
CA ALA A 154 -11.76 7.59 7.77
C ALA A 154 -12.92 6.80 8.40
N GLY A 155 -12.83 6.56 9.71
CA GLY A 155 -13.89 5.91 10.48
C GLY A 155 -13.91 4.38 10.42
N GLY A 156 -12.75 3.76 10.16
CA GLY A 156 -12.55 2.31 10.28
C GLY A 156 -13.12 1.46 9.13
N ALA A 157 -13.55 2.07 8.02
CA ALA A 157 -14.10 1.36 6.86
C ALA A 157 -13.06 0.53 6.08
N MET A 158 -11.83 1.03 6.03
CA MET A 158 -10.70 0.38 5.37
C MET A 158 -9.89 -0.32 6.46
N SER A 159 -10.03 -1.63 6.67
CA SER A 159 -9.41 -2.36 7.80
C SER A 159 -7.87 -2.47 7.66
N ASN A 160 -7.34 -3.68 7.52
CA ASN A 160 -5.93 -3.98 7.25
C ASN A 160 -5.48 -3.61 5.83
N ILE A 161 -6.43 -3.26 4.94
CA ILE A 161 -6.16 -2.74 3.60
C ILE A 161 -5.48 -1.36 3.67
N PHE A 162 -5.71 -0.57 4.73
CA PHE A 162 -5.14 0.76 4.83
C PHE A 162 -3.61 0.75 4.78
N ASP A 163 -2.95 -0.08 5.61
CA ASP A 163 -1.49 -0.16 5.63
C ASP A 163 -0.92 -0.66 4.29
N CYS A 164 -1.61 -1.60 3.65
CA CYS A 164 -1.25 -2.09 2.32
C CYS A 164 -1.31 -1.00 1.23
N LEU A 165 -2.34 -0.15 1.26
CA LEU A 165 -2.46 0.97 0.31
C LEU A 165 -1.49 2.10 0.64
N LEU A 166 -1.18 2.29 1.92
CA LEU A 166 -0.24 3.30 2.39
C LEU A 166 1.18 3.01 1.88
N GLU A 167 1.58 1.73 1.84
CA GLU A 167 2.87 1.31 1.29
C GLU A 167 2.94 1.39 -0.24
N ASP A 168 1.82 1.20 -0.93
CA ASP A 168 1.73 1.18 -2.40
C ASP A 168 1.63 2.57 -3.04
N ILE A 169 1.05 3.55 -2.32
CA ILE A 169 0.78 4.88 -2.87
C ILE A 169 2.04 5.75 -3.01
N GLU A 170 3.13 5.37 -2.34
CA GLU A 170 4.36 6.16 -2.29
C GLU A 170 5.06 6.13 -3.67
N PRO A 171 5.25 7.28 -4.33
CA PRO A 171 5.90 7.30 -5.63
C PRO A 171 7.40 7.05 -5.50
N ASN A 172 7.97 6.35 -6.48
CA ASN A 172 9.42 6.07 -6.51
C ASN A 172 10.24 7.30 -6.94
N ASP A 173 9.62 8.21 -7.70
CA ASP A 173 10.24 9.40 -8.27
C ASP A 173 9.38 10.63 -7.95
N ALA A 174 9.99 11.81 -7.99
CA ALA A 174 9.27 13.08 -7.82
C ALA A 174 8.22 13.25 -8.92
N LEU A 175 7.05 13.79 -8.56
CA LEU A 175 5.93 13.97 -9.48
C LEU A 175 5.71 15.44 -9.86
N ASP A 176 5.54 15.68 -11.17
CA ASP A 176 5.20 17.01 -11.69
C ASP A 176 3.69 17.25 -11.56
N TRP A 177 3.27 17.77 -10.41
CA TRP A 177 1.87 18.06 -10.13
C TRP A 177 1.32 19.26 -10.91
N PRO A 178 0.03 19.25 -11.27
CA PRO A 178 -0.62 20.42 -11.85
C PRO A 178 -0.50 21.67 -10.96
N PRO A 179 -0.28 22.87 -11.53
CA PRO A 179 -0.15 24.12 -10.78
C PRO A 179 -1.33 24.41 -9.84
N GLU A 180 -2.53 23.97 -10.24
CA GLU A 180 -3.78 24.04 -9.47
C GLU A 180 -3.64 23.43 -8.06
N MET A 181 -2.76 22.44 -7.88
CA MET A 181 -2.50 21.84 -6.57
C MET A 181 -1.78 22.81 -5.64
N SER A 182 -0.77 23.53 -6.13
CA SER A 182 -0.06 24.54 -5.34
C SER A 182 -1.00 25.66 -4.89
N GLU A 183 -1.95 26.05 -5.74
CA GLU A 183 -2.97 27.04 -5.39
C GLU A 183 -3.87 26.56 -4.25
N VAL A 184 -4.31 25.29 -4.29
CA VAL A 184 -5.12 24.70 -3.22
C VAL A 184 -4.33 24.59 -1.92
N LEU A 185 -3.07 24.16 -1.99
CA LEU A 185 -2.21 24.06 -0.80
C LEU A 185 -2.05 25.42 -0.12
N LYS A 186 -1.74 26.46 -0.88
CA LYS A 186 -1.65 27.85 -0.38
C LYS A 186 -2.99 28.37 0.15
N GLU A 187 -4.09 28.05 -0.51
CA GLU A 187 -5.43 28.42 -0.05
C GLU A 187 -5.72 27.82 1.34
N LEU A 188 -5.43 26.53 1.52
CA LEU A 188 -5.65 25.84 2.79
C LEU A 188 -4.72 26.38 3.89
N GLN A 189 -3.46 26.69 3.55
CA GLN A 189 -2.48 27.27 4.47
C GLN A 189 -2.93 28.64 4.99
N GLY A 190 -3.54 29.46 4.13
CA GLY A 190 -4.04 30.78 4.50
C GLY A 190 -5.41 30.77 5.19
N LYS A 191 -6.09 29.62 5.27
CA LYS A 191 -7.47 29.51 5.80
C LYS A 191 -7.58 28.40 6.84
N SER A 192 -8.01 27.21 6.44
CA SER A 192 -8.45 26.16 7.35
C SER A 192 -7.30 25.46 8.08
N LEU A 193 -6.09 25.47 7.52
CA LEU A 193 -4.90 24.82 8.10
C LEU A 193 -3.85 25.85 8.55
N GLN A 194 -4.26 27.08 8.82
CA GLN A 194 -3.36 28.16 9.21
C GLN A 194 -2.61 27.83 10.50
N GLY A 195 -1.28 27.88 10.43
CA GLY A 195 -0.39 27.59 11.57
C GLY A 195 -0.19 26.10 11.87
N ASN A 196 -0.70 25.20 11.01
CA ASN A 196 -0.43 23.78 11.12
C ASN A 196 0.97 23.47 10.58
N LYS A 197 1.95 23.33 11.50
CA LYS A 197 3.36 23.10 11.16
C LYS A 197 3.62 21.87 10.29
N ALA A 198 2.79 20.83 10.40
CA ALA A 198 2.94 19.64 9.56
C ALA A 198 2.46 19.93 8.13
N PHE A 199 1.39 20.70 7.99
CA PHE A 199 0.91 21.16 6.69
C PHE A 199 1.86 22.17 6.06
N ASP A 200 2.42 23.10 6.83
CA ASP A 200 3.39 24.09 6.32
C ASP A 200 4.59 23.41 5.63
N LYS A 201 5.10 22.31 6.22
CA LYS A 201 6.16 21.49 5.61
C LYS A 201 5.75 20.85 4.28
N LEU A 202 4.48 20.46 4.13
CA LEU A 202 3.96 19.93 2.87
C LEU A 202 3.93 21.02 1.78
N VAL A 203 3.65 22.28 2.15
CA VAL A 203 3.60 23.39 1.18
C VAL A 203 5.00 23.85 0.76
N GLU A 204 6.00 23.65 1.61
CA GLU A 204 7.40 24.03 1.37
C GLU A 204 8.20 22.99 0.56
N GLY A 205 7.78 21.71 0.59
CA GLY A 205 8.40 20.60 -0.13
C GLY A 205 7.95 20.53 -1.58
#